data_AF-Q4T367-F1
#
_entry.id   AF-Q4T367-F1
#
_cell.length_a   1.000
_cell.length_b   1.000
_cell.length_c   1.000
_cell.angle_alpha   90.00
_cell.angle_beta   90.00
_cell.angle_gamma   90.00
#
_symmetry.space_group_name_H-M   'P 1'
#
loop_
_entity.id
_entity.type
_entity.pdbx_description
1 polymer ?
#
loop_
_entity_poly.entity_id
_entity_poly.type
_entity_poly.pdbx_seq_one_letter_code
_entity_poly.pdbx_strand_id
1 'polypeptide(L)'
;MRDTPLSNSERNFLLKAIEEKKRLDGRQTYDYRRIRVSFGADYGCCFVELGETRVMAQVSCELVAPKESRPNEGILFFNIELSPLASPAFEAGRQSELSVNLNRQLERCLRNSKCIDTESLCVVSGEKVWQIRVDVHMLNHDGNLMDAASIAAITALCHFRRPDVGIVGEEIKVFSPEERDPIPLSIYHMPISVSFSFFQQGTYLLVDPCEREERVMDGLLMIAMNKHREICSIQSSGGIMLLKEQVMRCSKIASVKVSEITELVSKALENDKAARKAGDRCGFAASLPQGRITALKMDETAVDLTDVADTANEILQKAEVPRQTAASPVLPAPGVGQVGTGLENRWGLEEDVDEEDDKMSGVVELSDSEEEEVVILHP
;
A
#
# COMPACT_ATOMS: atom_id res chain seq x y z
N MET A 1 -17.73 -6.27 3.43
CA MET A 1 -17.92 -7.60 2.78
C MET A 1 -17.61 -8.67 3.82
N ARG A 2 -18.01 -9.93 3.66
CA ARG A 2 -17.78 -10.97 4.68
C ARG A 2 -16.57 -11.80 4.35
N ASP A 3 -15.85 -12.22 5.38
CA ASP A 3 -14.75 -13.17 5.25
C ASP A 3 -15.21 -14.49 4.65
N THR A 4 -14.35 -15.05 3.80
CA THR A 4 -14.53 -16.40 3.28
C THR A 4 -14.39 -17.39 4.44
N PRO A 5 -15.40 -18.23 4.72
CA PRO A 5 -15.30 -19.21 5.79
C PRO A 5 -14.29 -20.29 5.42
N LEU A 6 -13.52 -20.75 6.41
CA LEU A 6 -12.55 -21.84 6.24
C LEU A 6 -13.28 -23.19 6.20
N SER A 7 -12.99 -24.03 5.21
CA SER A 7 -13.54 -25.39 5.13
C SER A 7 -12.98 -26.29 6.25
N ASN A 8 -13.80 -27.20 6.75
CA ASN A 8 -13.37 -28.23 7.71
C ASN A 8 -12.30 -29.15 7.11
N SER A 9 -12.37 -29.45 5.81
CA SER A 9 -11.35 -30.27 5.14
C SER A 9 -9.99 -29.56 5.13
N GLU A 10 -9.98 -28.27 4.86
CA GLU A 10 -8.76 -27.45 4.82
C GLU A 10 -8.16 -27.30 6.22
N ARG A 11 -8.99 -27.01 7.23
CA ARG A 11 -8.55 -26.97 8.63
C ARG A 11 -7.88 -28.28 9.06
N ASN A 12 -8.53 -29.42 8.79
CA ASN A 12 -8.00 -30.73 9.19
C ASN A 12 -6.73 -31.09 8.42
N PHE A 13 -6.65 -30.69 7.14
CA PHE A 13 -5.44 -30.89 6.33
C PHE A 13 -4.27 -30.07 6.87
N LEU A 14 -4.50 -28.80 7.20
CA LEU A 14 -3.49 -27.91 7.80
C LEU A 14 -2.95 -28.47 9.11
N LEU A 15 -3.82 -28.91 10.01
CA LEU A 15 -3.41 -29.47 11.29
C LEU A 15 -2.56 -30.74 11.11
N LYS A 16 -2.96 -31.65 10.21
CA LYS A 16 -2.16 -32.85 9.88
C LYS A 16 -0.81 -32.51 9.26
N ALA A 17 -0.75 -31.51 8.37
CA ALA A 17 0.51 -31.07 7.79
C ALA A 17 1.47 -30.51 8.86
N ILE A 18 0.93 -29.76 9.82
CA ILE A 18 1.69 -29.22 10.96
C ILE A 18 2.20 -30.34 11.87
N GLU A 19 1.41 -31.41 12.10
CA GLU A 19 1.87 -32.61 12.81
C GLU A 19 3.07 -33.27 12.13
N GLU A 20 3.06 -33.33 10.80
CA GLU A 20 4.19 -33.79 9.99
C GLU A 20 5.34 -32.77 9.86
N LYS A 21 5.22 -31.59 10.48
CA LYS A 21 6.16 -30.45 10.39
C LYS A 21 6.39 -29.97 8.95
N LYS A 22 5.37 -30.06 8.11
CA LYS A 22 5.38 -29.55 6.73
C LYS A 22 4.47 -28.33 6.62
N ARG A 23 4.94 -27.30 5.92
CA ARG A 23 4.16 -26.12 5.59
C ARG A 23 3.65 -26.18 4.15
N LEU A 24 2.55 -25.49 3.88
CA LEU A 24 1.96 -25.36 2.53
C LEU A 24 2.96 -24.80 1.52
N ASP A 25 3.76 -23.83 1.93
CA ASP A 25 4.71 -23.13 1.05
C ASP A 25 6.03 -23.89 0.84
N GLY A 26 6.21 -25.05 1.50
CA GLY A 26 7.47 -25.81 1.49
C GLY A 26 8.59 -25.24 2.37
N ARG A 27 8.33 -24.18 3.14
CA ARG A 27 9.28 -23.59 4.11
C ARG A 27 9.45 -24.45 5.37
N GLN A 28 10.56 -24.29 6.09
CA GLN A 28 10.71 -24.89 7.42
C GLN A 28 9.88 -24.14 8.47
N THR A 29 9.78 -24.73 9.67
CA THR A 29 8.97 -24.20 10.77
C THR A 29 9.48 -22.86 11.33
N TYR A 30 10.78 -22.57 11.18
CA TYR A 30 11.43 -21.38 11.75
C TYR A 30 11.81 -20.33 10.69
N ASP A 31 11.42 -20.52 9.44
CA ASP A 31 11.81 -19.66 8.33
C ASP A 31 10.76 -18.58 8.06
N TYR A 32 11.24 -17.36 7.89
CA TYR A 32 10.44 -16.21 7.43
C TYR A 32 10.17 -16.30 5.92
N ARG A 33 9.08 -15.66 5.48
CA ARG A 33 8.89 -15.32 4.06
C ARG A 33 9.98 -14.38 3.60
N ARG A 34 10.16 -14.30 2.28
CA ARG A 34 11.08 -13.34 1.68
C ARG A 34 10.62 -11.92 2.02
N ILE A 35 11.46 -11.21 2.76
CA ILE A 35 11.26 -9.79 3.08
C ILE A 35 11.87 -8.95 1.97
N ARG A 36 11.11 -7.98 1.46
CA ARG A 36 11.60 -6.92 0.58
C ARG A 36 11.25 -5.57 1.17
N VAL A 37 12.22 -4.67 1.17
CA VAL A 37 12.04 -3.29 1.62
C VAL A 37 12.29 -2.39 0.42
N SER A 38 11.31 -1.56 0.10
CA SER A 38 11.40 -0.52 -0.92
C SER A 38 11.17 0.84 -0.29
N PHE A 39 11.84 1.87 -0.80
CA PHE A 39 11.69 3.24 -0.30
C PHE A 39 10.85 4.07 -1.27
N GLY A 40 10.11 5.04 -0.73
CA GLY A 40 9.44 6.07 -1.54
C GLY A 40 10.43 7.12 -2.05
N ALA A 41 9.93 8.03 -2.88
CA ALA A 41 10.70 9.20 -3.31
C ALA A 41 11.04 10.08 -2.09
N ASP A 42 10.02 10.37 -1.27
CA ASP A 42 10.15 11.18 -0.08
C ASP A 42 10.84 10.42 1.08
N TYR A 43 11.59 11.17 1.90
CA TYR A 43 12.18 10.64 3.12
C TYR A 43 11.10 10.25 4.13
N GLY A 44 11.27 9.09 4.76
CA GLY A 44 10.29 8.53 5.70
C GLY A 44 9.12 7.74 5.08
N CYS A 45 9.10 7.57 3.75
CA CYS A 45 8.19 6.64 3.08
C CYS A 45 8.88 5.28 2.87
N CYS A 46 8.26 4.20 3.34
CA CYS A 46 8.73 2.85 3.05
C CYS A 46 7.59 1.86 2.78
N PHE A 47 7.89 0.87 1.94
CA PHE A 47 7.04 -0.26 1.62
C PHE A 47 7.77 -1.54 2.02
N VAL A 48 7.13 -2.34 2.86
CA VAL A 48 7.65 -3.65 3.28
C VAL A 48 6.73 -4.72 2.74
N GLU A 49 7.33 -5.67 2.02
CA GLU A 49 6.67 -6.87 1.53
C GLU A 49 7.22 -8.07 2.31
N LEU A 50 6.34 -8.78 3.00
CA LEU A 50 6.62 -10.04 3.67
C LEU A 50 5.86 -11.15 2.94
N GLY A 51 6.47 -11.69 1.89
CA GLY A 51 5.74 -12.52 0.92
C GLY A 51 4.63 -11.72 0.24
N GLU A 52 3.38 -12.10 0.44
CA GLU A 52 2.23 -11.37 -0.10
C GLU A 52 1.71 -10.27 0.85
N THR A 53 2.07 -10.30 2.14
CA THR A 53 1.69 -9.24 3.09
C THR A 53 2.44 -7.96 2.73
N ARG A 54 1.71 -6.86 2.49
CA ARG A 54 2.29 -5.56 2.10
C ARG A 54 1.86 -4.48 3.07
N VAL A 55 2.85 -3.73 3.56
CA VAL A 55 2.66 -2.66 4.53
C VAL A 55 3.38 -1.41 4.04
N MET A 56 2.70 -0.28 4.10
CA MET A 56 3.28 1.03 3.86
C MET A 56 3.42 1.75 5.20
N ALA A 57 4.57 2.39 5.44
CA ALA A 57 4.73 3.28 6.57
C ALA A 57 5.20 4.66 6.09
N GLN A 58 4.59 5.68 6.67
CA GLN A 58 4.88 7.09 6.40
C GLN A 58 5.17 7.80 7.71
N VAL A 59 6.25 8.59 7.72
CA VAL A 59 6.59 9.45 8.86
C VAL A 59 6.33 10.90 8.49
N SER A 60 5.61 11.60 9.36
CA SER A 60 5.36 13.04 9.30
C SER A 60 5.88 13.72 10.56
N CYS A 61 6.19 15.01 10.46
CA CYS A 61 6.75 15.77 11.58
C CYS A 61 6.17 17.18 11.62
N GLU A 62 5.77 17.63 12.80
CA GLU A 62 5.13 18.91 13.06
C GLU A 62 5.72 19.57 14.32
N LEU A 63 5.70 20.90 14.39
CA LEU A 63 6.10 21.65 15.59
C LEU A 63 4.88 21.91 16.47
N VAL A 64 4.87 21.33 17.67
CA VAL A 64 3.74 21.40 18.60
C VAL A 64 4.23 21.80 19.99
N ALA A 65 3.35 22.36 20.82
CA ALA A 65 3.67 22.61 22.22
C ALA A 65 3.81 21.28 22.98
N PRO A 66 4.85 21.12 23.82
CA PRO A 66 5.03 19.89 24.59
C PRO A 66 3.93 19.70 25.63
N LYS A 67 3.84 18.49 26.17
CA LYS A 67 2.96 18.21 27.31
C LYS A 67 3.53 18.86 28.57
N GLU A 68 2.68 19.46 29.39
CA GLU A 68 3.08 20.10 30.66
C GLU A 68 3.84 19.16 31.62
N SER A 69 3.56 17.86 31.56
CA SER A 69 4.25 16.87 32.40
C SER A 69 5.71 16.66 32.01
N ARG A 70 6.07 16.88 30.73
CA ARG A 70 7.42 16.69 30.19
C ARG A 70 7.72 17.74 29.11
N PRO A 71 8.14 18.95 29.51
CA PRO A 71 8.41 20.05 28.58
C PRO A 71 9.67 19.86 27.73
N ASN A 72 10.55 18.91 28.11
CA ASN A 72 11.86 18.69 27.49
C ASN A 72 11.89 17.53 26.47
N GLU A 73 10.76 16.83 26.29
CA GLU A 73 10.68 15.65 25.42
C GLU A 73 9.73 15.93 24.24
N GLY A 74 10.14 15.51 23.05
CA GLY A 74 9.28 15.46 21.86
C GLY A 74 8.17 14.40 21.98
N ILE A 75 7.16 14.52 21.12
CA ILE A 75 5.97 13.65 21.15
C ILE A 75 6.05 12.67 19.99
N LEU A 76 5.91 11.38 20.28
CA LEU A 76 5.80 10.32 19.28
C LEU A 76 4.36 9.81 19.19
N PHE A 77 3.78 9.81 18.01
CA PHE A 77 2.46 9.26 17.75
C PHE A 77 2.55 8.10 16.75
N PHE A 78 1.97 6.96 17.08
CA PHE A 78 1.91 5.80 16.21
C PHE A 78 0.46 5.52 15.88
N ASN A 79 0.20 5.25 14.61
CA ASN A 79 -1.12 4.91 14.13
C ASN A 79 -1.01 3.77 13.13
N ILE A 80 -1.81 2.73 13.34
CA ILE A 80 -1.95 1.63 12.41
C ILE A 80 -3.36 1.70 11.84
N GLU A 81 -3.45 1.80 10.52
CA GLU A 81 -4.72 1.77 9.80
C GLU A 81 -4.85 0.46 9.02
N LEU A 82 -5.95 -0.23 9.26
CA LEU A 82 -6.34 -1.39 8.48
C LEU A 82 -7.20 -0.92 7.31
N SER A 83 -6.60 -0.88 6.12
CA SER A 83 -7.33 -0.53 4.90
C SER A 83 -8.28 -1.66 4.50
N PRO A 84 -9.50 -1.35 3.98
CA PRO A 84 -10.34 -2.34 3.31
C PRO A 84 -9.67 -3.01 2.10
N LEU A 85 -8.60 -2.41 1.57
CA LEU A 85 -7.74 -3.01 0.54
C LEU A 85 -7.08 -4.32 1.05
N ALA A 86 -6.73 -4.37 2.33
CA ALA A 86 -5.94 -5.46 2.88
C ALA A 86 -6.76 -6.74 3.09
N SER A 87 -8.01 -6.60 3.52
CA SER A 87 -8.95 -7.72 3.60
C SER A 87 -10.39 -7.20 3.50
N PRO A 88 -11.30 -7.93 2.84
CA PRO A 88 -12.72 -7.58 2.80
C PRO A 88 -13.40 -7.56 4.18
N ALA A 89 -12.77 -8.15 5.20
CA ALA A 89 -13.20 -8.09 6.61
C ALA A 89 -13.05 -6.70 7.23
N PHE A 90 -12.12 -5.90 6.70
CA PHE A 90 -11.77 -4.61 7.29
C PHE A 90 -12.72 -3.55 6.74
N GLU A 91 -13.54 -3.01 7.63
CA GLU A 91 -14.44 -1.90 7.33
C GLU A 91 -13.78 -0.59 7.75
N ALA A 92 -13.73 0.39 6.84
CA ALA A 92 -13.19 1.71 7.13
C ALA A 92 -13.99 2.38 8.25
N GLY A 93 -13.28 2.89 9.27
CA GLY A 93 -13.87 3.59 10.42
C GLY A 93 -14.32 2.70 11.58
N ARG A 94 -14.42 1.38 11.39
CA ARG A 94 -14.65 0.45 12.50
C ARG A 94 -13.30 0.00 13.07
N GLN A 95 -12.98 0.46 14.28
CA GLN A 95 -11.82 -0.04 15.01
C GLN A 95 -12.07 -1.49 15.43
N SER A 96 -11.45 -2.43 14.71
CA SER A 96 -11.49 -3.84 15.06
C SER A 96 -10.63 -4.11 16.31
N GLU A 97 -10.95 -5.18 17.04
CA GLU A 97 -10.12 -5.64 18.16
C GLU A 97 -8.67 -5.88 17.73
N LEU A 98 -8.50 -6.38 16.50
CA LEU A 98 -7.20 -6.52 15.87
C LEU A 98 -6.49 -5.17 15.77
N SER A 99 -7.10 -4.15 15.16
CA SER A 99 -6.51 -2.80 15.04
C SER A 99 -6.01 -2.25 16.38
N VAL A 100 -6.86 -2.33 17.41
CA VAL A 100 -6.52 -1.84 18.77
C VAL A 100 -5.35 -2.63 19.36
N ASN A 101 -5.34 -3.96 19.20
CA ASN A 101 -4.26 -4.80 19.68
C ASN A 101 -2.94 -4.53 18.95
N LEU A 102 -2.96 -4.43 17.62
CA LEU A 102 -1.77 -4.15 16.82
C LEU A 102 -1.20 -2.76 17.17
N ASN A 103 -2.05 -1.74 17.24
CA ASN A 103 -1.63 -0.36 17.52
C ASN A 103 -1.03 -0.24 18.92
N ARG A 104 -1.72 -0.74 19.95
CA ARG A 104 -1.22 -0.75 21.33
C ARG A 104 0.10 -1.51 21.44
N GLN A 105 0.25 -2.59 20.69
CA GLN A 105 1.44 -3.40 20.76
C GLN A 105 2.63 -2.77 20.03
N LEU A 106 2.41 -2.13 18.89
CA LEU A 106 3.45 -1.36 18.20
C LEU A 106 3.88 -0.15 19.04
N GLU A 107 2.92 0.58 19.65
CA GLU A 107 3.21 1.67 20.58
C GLU A 107 4.05 1.16 21.77
N ARG A 108 3.67 0.04 22.40
CA ARG A 108 4.46 -0.57 23.48
C ARG A 108 5.85 -0.96 23.03
N CYS A 109 5.98 -1.55 21.85
CA CYS A 109 7.27 -1.98 21.32
C CYS A 109 8.22 -0.80 21.15
N LEU A 110 7.77 0.26 20.46
CA LEU A 110 8.61 1.39 20.08
C LEU A 110 8.78 2.43 21.19
N ARG A 111 7.70 2.75 21.92
CA ARG A 111 7.74 3.76 22.98
C ARG A 111 8.41 3.24 24.25
N ASN A 112 8.08 2.02 24.70
CA ASN A 112 8.66 1.51 25.95
C ASN A 112 10.13 1.14 25.78
N SER A 113 10.54 0.72 24.59
CA SER A 113 11.95 0.47 24.34
C SER A 113 12.78 1.75 24.35
N LYS A 114 12.16 2.93 24.15
CA LYS A 114 12.86 4.20 23.90
C LYS A 114 13.83 4.07 22.73
N CYS A 115 13.33 3.55 21.60
CA CYS A 115 14.14 3.38 20.39
C CYS A 115 14.65 4.72 19.82
N ILE A 116 13.86 5.79 19.95
CA ILE A 116 14.17 7.14 19.46
C ILE A 116 14.52 8.04 20.64
N ASP A 117 15.47 8.94 20.41
CA ASP A 117 15.79 9.99 21.37
C ASP A 117 14.78 11.13 21.33
N THR A 118 13.84 11.14 22.29
CA THR A 118 12.84 12.19 22.44
C THR A 118 13.41 13.51 22.93
N GLU A 119 14.59 13.52 23.55
CA GLU A 119 15.20 14.76 24.06
C GLU A 119 15.80 15.57 22.90
N SER A 120 16.41 14.91 21.92
CA SER A 120 16.90 15.55 20.68
C SER A 120 15.81 16.23 19.83
N LEU A 121 14.54 15.95 20.13
CA LEU A 121 13.37 16.49 19.45
C LEU A 121 12.86 17.79 20.09
N CYS A 122 13.41 18.21 21.22
CA CYS A 122 13.08 19.49 21.83
C CYS A 122 13.82 20.63 21.13
N VAL A 123 13.10 21.67 20.71
CA VAL A 123 13.70 22.90 20.13
C VAL A 123 13.80 23.97 21.20
N VAL A 124 12.65 24.33 21.79
CA VAL A 124 12.55 25.26 22.91
C VAL A 124 11.73 24.59 24.02
N SER A 125 12.39 24.36 25.15
CA SER A 125 11.79 23.72 26.32
C SER A 125 10.52 24.43 26.76
N GLY A 126 9.41 23.69 26.82
CA GLY A 126 8.13 24.21 27.29
C GLY A 126 7.31 24.99 26.25
N GLU A 127 7.88 25.32 25.09
CA GLU A 127 7.17 26.11 24.07
C GLU A 127 6.96 25.32 22.78
N LYS A 128 8.03 24.74 22.22
CA LYS A 128 8.01 24.08 20.90
C LYS A 128 8.90 22.85 20.88
N VAL A 129 8.28 21.71 20.61
CA VAL A 129 8.93 20.42 20.41
C VAL A 129 8.47 19.79 19.11
N TRP A 130 9.29 18.90 18.56
CA TRP A 130 8.90 18.09 17.43
C TRP A 130 7.91 17.01 17.85
N GLN A 131 6.79 16.97 17.15
CA GLN A 131 5.87 15.84 17.15
C GLN A 131 6.15 15.01 15.90
N ILE A 132 6.54 13.75 16.09
CA ILE A 132 6.73 12.79 15.00
C ILE A 132 5.54 11.84 15.01
N ARG A 133 4.88 11.73 13.86
CA ARG A 133 3.77 10.82 13.64
C ARG A 133 4.19 9.76 12.63
N VAL A 134 3.98 8.50 12.99
CA VAL A 134 4.21 7.34 12.12
C VAL A 134 2.87 6.70 11.83
N ASP A 135 2.44 6.81 10.57
CA ASP A 135 1.24 6.16 10.06
C ASP A 135 1.64 4.89 9.31
N VAL A 136 1.08 3.76 9.71
CA VAL A 136 1.31 2.46 9.08
C VAL A 136 0.01 2.00 8.46
N HIS A 137 -0.01 1.91 7.13
CA HIS A 137 -1.17 1.45 6.36
C HIS A 137 -0.94 0.01 5.90
N MET A 138 -1.87 -0.88 6.25
CA MET A 138 -1.88 -2.24 5.74
C MET A 138 -2.46 -2.24 4.32
N LEU A 139 -1.70 -2.70 3.34
CA LEU A 139 -2.12 -2.75 1.94
C LEU A 139 -2.65 -4.12 1.55
N ASN A 140 -1.96 -5.19 1.98
CA ASN A 140 -2.38 -6.57 1.74
C ASN A 140 -2.18 -7.42 2.99
N HIS A 141 -3.17 -8.21 3.36
CA HIS A 141 -3.11 -9.10 4.52
C HIS A 141 -3.02 -10.56 4.08
N ASP A 142 -1.83 -11.16 4.22
CA ASP A 142 -1.59 -12.60 4.06
C ASP A 142 -0.97 -13.19 5.34
N GLY A 143 -1.38 -12.69 6.51
CA GLY A 143 -0.84 -13.09 7.81
C GLY A 143 0.45 -12.38 8.23
N ASN A 144 0.76 -12.47 9.53
CA ASN A 144 1.84 -11.83 10.26
C ASN A 144 1.96 -10.31 10.05
N LEU A 145 0.87 -9.59 10.32
CA LEU A 145 0.84 -8.12 10.19
C LEU A 145 1.79 -7.42 11.15
N MET A 146 1.99 -7.95 12.37
CA MET A 146 2.80 -7.28 13.39
C MET A 146 4.26 -7.17 13.01
N ASP A 147 4.85 -8.25 12.52
CA ASP A 147 6.26 -8.27 12.15
C ASP A 147 6.49 -7.33 10.97
N ALA A 148 5.64 -7.39 9.94
CA ALA A 148 5.70 -6.46 8.82
C ALA A 148 5.52 -4.99 9.26
N ALA A 149 4.58 -4.71 10.17
CA ALA A 149 4.35 -3.38 10.72
C ALA A 149 5.55 -2.84 11.51
N SER A 150 6.17 -3.68 12.34
CA SER A 150 7.34 -3.28 13.13
C SER A 150 8.54 -2.98 12.25
N ILE A 151 8.79 -3.82 11.22
CA ILE A 151 9.86 -3.61 10.24
C ILE A 151 9.59 -2.32 9.46
N ALA A 152 8.36 -2.10 8.99
CA ALA A 152 7.99 -0.90 8.25
C ALA A 152 8.18 0.36 9.12
N ALA A 153 7.66 0.39 10.35
CA ALA A 153 7.79 1.53 11.23
C ALA A 153 9.26 1.87 11.53
N ILE A 154 10.08 0.87 11.89
CA ILE A 154 11.52 1.09 12.17
C ILE A 154 12.26 1.55 10.92
N THR A 155 11.99 0.94 9.77
CA THR A 155 12.67 1.30 8.53
C THR A 155 12.29 2.73 8.11
N ALA A 156 11.02 3.10 8.22
CA ALA A 156 10.53 4.44 7.93
C ALA A 156 11.17 5.48 8.88
N LEU A 157 11.26 5.19 10.17
CA LEU A 157 11.92 6.05 11.16
C LEU A 157 13.41 6.25 10.87
N CYS A 158 14.12 5.20 10.46
CA CYS A 158 15.53 5.28 10.10
C CYS A 158 15.77 6.03 8.78
N HIS A 159 14.79 5.98 7.87
CA HIS A 159 14.84 6.64 6.58
C HIS A 159 14.41 8.12 6.67
N PHE A 160 13.56 8.46 7.63
CA PHE A 160 13.02 9.80 7.82
C PHE A 160 14.12 10.81 8.18
N ARG A 161 13.97 12.02 7.62
CA ARG A 161 14.81 13.17 7.93
C ARG A 161 13.93 14.35 8.23
N ARG A 162 14.18 15.02 9.36
CA ARG A 162 13.44 16.21 9.77
C ARG A 162 14.07 17.47 9.15
N PRO A 163 13.27 18.50 8.87
CA PRO A 163 13.81 19.79 8.45
C PRO A 163 14.63 20.43 9.58
N ASP A 164 15.63 21.23 9.20
CA ASP A 164 16.46 21.97 10.15
C ASP A 164 15.70 23.20 10.68
N VAL A 165 15.99 23.56 11.92
CA VAL A 165 15.35 24.68 12.62
C VAL A 165 16.42 25.62 13.17
N GLY A 166 16.30 26.89 12.80
CA GLY A 166 17.10 27.97 13.36
C GLY A 166 16.29 28.81 14.32
N ILE A 167 16.91 29.19 15.43
CA ILE A 167 16.37 30.17 16.37
C ILE A 167 17.01 31.51 16.00
N VAL A 168 16.21 32.47 15.52
CA VAL A 168 16.67 33.84 15.24
C VAL A 168 15.92 34.77 16.19
N GLY A 169 16.56 35.12 17.32
CA GLY A 169 15.90 35.84 18.39
C GLY A 169 14.94 34.93 19.18
N GLU A 170 13.66 35.30 19.23
CA GLU A 170 12.56 34.52 19.84
C GLU A 170 11.73 33.74 18.80
N GLU A 171 11.93 33.97 17.50
CA GLU A 171 11.16 33.30 16.45
C GLU A 171 11.88 32.04 15.92
N ILE A 172 11.11 30.96 15.78
CA ILE A 172 11.58 29.69 15.22
C ILE A 172 11.36 29.69 13.71
N LYS A 173 12.46 29.66 12.95
CA LYS A 173 12.42 29.51 11.50
C LYS A 173 12.71 28.06 11.12
N VAL A 174 11.74 27.41 10.48
CA VAL A 174 11.92 26.11 9.82
C VAL A 174 12.49 26.36 8.43
N PHE A 175 13.65 25.78 8.12
CA PHE A 175 14.25 25.87 6.79
C PHE A 175 13.65 24.82 5.87
N SER A 176 13.47 25.18 4.60
CA SER A 176 13.03 24.21 3.59
C SER A 176 14.18 23.22 3.28
N PRO A 177 13.87 22.01 2.75
CA PRO A 177 14.89 21.05 2.37
C PRO A 177 15.80 21.53 1.22
N GLU A 178 15.43 22.60 0.52
CA GLU A 178 16.25 23.25 -0.52
C GLU A 178 17.25 24.23 0.08
N GLU A 179 16.88 24.89 1.18
CA GLU A 179 17.76 25.83 1.89
C GLU A 179 18.80 25.10 2.74
N ARG A 180 18.43 23.99 3.37
CA ARG A 180 19.31 23.18 4.23
C ARG A 180 19.03 21.70 4.12
N ASP A 181 20.09 20.91 4.21
CA ASP A 181 20.01 19.46 4.23
C ASP A 181 19.19 18.97 5.44
N PRO A 182 18.20 18.09 5.23
CA PRO A 182 17.39 17.57 6.32
C PRO A 182 18.19 16.58 7.19
N ILE A 183 17.96 16.67 8.50
CA ILE A 183 18.73 16.00 9.55
C ILE A 183 18.09 14.65 9.87
N PRO A 184 18.87 13.54 9.93
CA PRO A 184 18.34 12.24 10.33
C PRO A 184 17.91 12.22 11.80
N LEU A 185 17.02 11.30 12.16
CA LEU A 185 16.64 11.05 13.55
C LEU A 185 17.72 10.28 14.31
N SER A 186 17.86 10.60 15.60
CA SER A 186 18.71 9.87 16.54
C SER A 186 17.99 8.62 17.05
N ILE A 187 18.40 7.46 16.55
CA ILE A 187 17.84 6.16 16.91
C ILE A 187 18.88 5.38 17.71
N TYR A 188 18.56 5.04 18.96
CA TYR A 188 19.42 4.25 19.83
C TYR A 188 19.47 2.79 19.38
N HIS A 189 18.32 2.24 19.04
CA HIS A 189 18.20 0.85 18.68
C HIS A 189 16.93 0.51 17.90
N MET A 190 16.91 -0.67 17.27
CA MET A 190 15.89 -1.12 16.34
C MET A 190 15.15 -2.34 16.90
N PRO A 191 14.07 -2.16 17.68
CA PRO A 191 13.25 -3.27 18.14
C PRO A 191 12.40 -3.84 17.00
N ILE A 192 12.52 -5.14 16.75
CA ILE A 192 11.74 -5.86 15.73
C ILE A 192 10.88 -6.90 16.44
N SER A 193 9.61 -7.01 16.05
CA SER A 193 8.73 -8.07 16.55
C SER A 193 8.94 -9.37 15.77
N VAL A 194 8.88 -10.48 16.50
CA VAL A 194 8.88 -11.83 15.96
C VAL A 194 7.64 -12.54 16.49
N SER A 195 6.81 -13.02 15.57
CA SER A 195 5.55 -13.68 15.88
C SER A 195 5.67 -15.21 15.78
N PHE A 196 5.27 -15.88 16.85
CA PHE A 196 5.24 -17.33 16.99
C PHE A 196 3.80 -17.82 17.12
N SER A 197 3.34 -18.64 16.19
CA SER A 197 2.03 -19.29 16.25
C SER A 197 2.15 -20.67 16.89
N PHE A 198 1.21 -20.98 17.78
CA PHE A 198 1.10 -22.26 18.47
C PHE A 198 -0.12 -23.03 18.01
N PHE A 199 0.07 -24.34 17.86
CA PHE A 199 -0.98 -25.27 17.46
C PHE A 199 -1.08 -26.44 18.44
N GLN A 200 -2.29 -26.97 18.58
CA GLN A 200 -2.62 -28.11 19.43
C GLN A 200 -2.13 -27.90 20.86
N GLN A 201 -2.64 -26.83 21.50
CA GLN A 201 -2.31 -26.47 22.89
C GLN A 201 -0.80 -26.23 23.12
N GLY A 202 -0.08 -25.78 22.09
CA GLY A 202 1.33 -25.43 22.20
C GLY A 202 2.30 -26.58 21.91
N THR A 203 1.82 -27.70 21.36
CA THR A 203 2.69 -28.83 20.98
C THR A 203 3.59 -28.46 19.80
N TYR A 204 3.03 -27.74 18.82
CA TYR A 204 3.75 -27.29 17.63
C TYR A 204 3.91 -25.77 17.64
N LEU A 205 5.08 -25.33 17.16
CA LEU A 205 5.45 -23.92 17.05
C LEU A 205 5.90 -23.63 15.64
N LEU A 206 5.36 -22.56 15.07
CA LEU A 206 5.73 -22.02 13.78
C LEU A 206 6.09 -20.53 13.92
N VAL A 207 7.01 -20.08 13.07
CA VAL A 207 7.38 -18.67 12.92
C VAL A 207 6.74 -18.13 11.64
N ASP A 208 6.28 -16.89 11.70
CA ASP A 208 5.69 -16.17 10.55
C ASP A 208 4.53 -16.95 9.91
N PRO A 209 3.36 -17.04 10.59
CA PRO A 209 2.20 -17.74 10.05
C PRO A 209 1.61 -17.01 8.84
N CYS A 210 1.16 -17.78 7.85
CA CYS A 210 0.33 -17.26 6.75
C CYS A 210 -1.13 -17.06 7.21
N GLU A 211 -1.95 -16.34 6.44
CA GLU A 211 -3.35 -16.07 6.79
C GLU A 211 -4.14 -17.35 7.16
N ARG A 212 -3.94 -18.42 6.38
CA ARG A 212 -4.59 -19.72 6.64
C ARG A 212 -4.11 -20.37 7.94
N GLU A 213 -2.83 -20.22 8.26
CA GLU A 213 -2.23 -20.73 9.50
C GLU A 213 -2.69 -19.89 10.71
N GLU A 214 -2.87 -18.58 10.56
CA GLU A 214 -3.44 -17.72 11.61
C GLU A 214 -4.90 -18.09 11.92
N ARG A 215 -5.69 -18.49 10.93
CA ARG A 215 -7.08 -18.92 11.14
C ARG A 215 -7.22 -20.25 11.89
N VAL A 216 -6.18 -21.10 11.87
CA VAL A 216 -6.18 -22.41 12.54
C VAL A 216 -5.32 -22.44 13.81
N MET A 217 -4.62 -21.35 14.15
CA MET A 217 -3.80 -21.30 15.35
C MET A 217 -4.65 -21.22 16.62
N ASP A 218 -4.17 -21.86 17.69
CA ASP A 218 -4.80 -21.74 19.00
C ASP A 218 -4.31 -20.49 19.72
N GLY A 219 -3.06 -20.08 19.48
CA GLY A 219 -2.53 -18.85 20.05
C GLY A 219 -1.25 -18.34 19.41
N LEU A 220 -0.89 -17.13 19.81
CA LEU A 220 0.16 -16.31 19.25
C LEU A 220 1.01 -15.74 20.38
N LEU A 221 2.32 -15.93 20.31
CA LEU A 221 3.28 -15.24 21.14
C LEU A 221 4.10 -14.31 20.28
N MET A 222 4.08 -13.03 20.61
CA MET A 222 4.95 -12.06 19.98
C MET A 222 6.06 -11.65 20.95
N ILE A 223 7.29 -11.64 20.45
CA ILE A 223 8.47 -11.20 21.18
C ILE A 223 9.12 -10.09 20.37
N ALA A 224 9.22 -8.89 20.96
CA ALA A 224 10.01 -7.80 20.41
C ALA A 224 11.42 -7.84 21.00
N MET A 225 12.43 -7.93 20.13
CA MET A 225 13.83 -7.93 20.54
C MET A 225 14.63 -6.90 19.78
N ASN A 226 15.73 -6.50 20.39
CA ASN A 226 16.71 -5.62 19.81
C ASN A 226 17.93 -6.41 19.29
N LYS A 227 18.78 -5.77 18.46
CA LYS A 227 20.08 -6.32 18.03
C LYS A 227 20.99 -6.70 19.20
N HIS A 228 20.87 -6.01 20.32
CA HIS A 228 21.60 -6.31 21.57
C HIS A 228 21.04 -7.53 22.34
N ARG A 229 20.08 -8.26 21.78
CA ARG A 229 19.40 -9.41 22.41
C ARG A 229 18.61 -9.06 23.67
N GLU A 230 18.29 -7.78 23.84
CA GLU A 230 17.39 -7.30 24.87
C GLU A 230 15.95 -7.46 24.42
N ILE A 231 15.08 -7.86 25.34
CA ILE A 231 13.65 -8.04 25.08
C ILE A 231 12.95 -6.72 25.42
N CYS A 232 12.29 -6.12 24.44
CA CYS A 232 11.56 -4.87 24.63
C CYS A 232 10.13 -5.14 25.11
N SER A 233 9.46 -6.13 24.53
CA SER A 233 8.10 -6.51 24.92
C SER A 233 7.82 -7.97 24.58
N ILE A 234 6.94 -8.59 25.36
CA ILE A 234 6.38 -9.91 25.08
C ILE A 234 4.88 -9.81 25.23
N GLN A 235 4.13 -10.36 24.29
CA GLN A 235 2.69 -10.48 24.36
C GLN A 235 2.25 -11.90 23.99
N SER A 236 1.46 -12.52 24.84
CA SER A 236 0.77 -13.78 24.54
C SER A 236 -0.69 -13.47 24.23
N SER A 237 -1.25 -14.10 23.21
CA SER A 237 -2.63 -13.96 22.75
C SER A 237 -3.18 -15.32 22.33
N GLY A 238 -4.51 -15.50 22.38
CA GLY A 238 -5.16 -16.78 22.07
C GLY A 238 -5.39 -17.73 23.25
N GLY A 239 -5.14 -17.29 24.49
CA GLY A 239 -5.55 -18.07 25.68
C GLY A 239 -4.83 -19.42 25.86
N ILE A 240 -3.66 -19.58 25.23
CA ILE A 240 -2.85 -20.79 25.31
C ILE A 240 -2.04 -20.86 26.61
N MET A 241 -1.84 -22.09 27.10
CA MET A 241 -0.96 -22.38 28.23
C MET A 241 0.44 -22.67 27.70
N LEU A 242 1.39 -21.77 27.99
CA LEU A 242 2.78 -21.92 27.55
C LEU A 242 3.70 -22.32 28.70
N LEU A 243 4.55 -23.31 28.47
CA LEU A 243 5.60 -23.69 29.40
C LEU A 243 6.75 -22.67 29.33
N LYS A 244 7.39 -22.41 30.47
CA LYS A 244 8.55 -21.50 30.55
C LYS A 244 9.66 -21.89 29.56
N GLU A 245 9.93 -23.17 29.41
CA GLU A 245 10.96 -23.68 28.49
C GLU A 245 10.66 -23.35 27.02
N GLN A 246 9.39 -23.38 26.64
CA GLN A 246 8.96 -23.02 25.29
C GLN A 246 9.21 -21.54 25.02
N VAL A 247 8.86 -20.66 25.97
CA VAL A 247 9.11 -19.21 25.86
C VAL A 247 10.61 -18.91 25.75
N MET A 248 11.44 -19.60 26.54
CA MET A 248 12.90 -19.45 26.45
C MET A 248 13.46 -19.92 25.10
N ARG A 249 12.89 -20.98 24.52
CA ARG A 249 13.23 -21.45 23.16
C ARG A 249 12.83 -20.40 22.11
N CYS A 250 11.62 -19.83 22.22
CA CYS A 250 11.15 -18.77 21.33
C CYS A 250 12.08 -17.55 21.36
N SER A 251 12.49 -17.12 22.55
CA SER A 251 13.40 -15.98 22.72
C SER A 251 14.76 -16.20 22.03
N LYS A 252 15.32 -17.42 22.12
CA LYS A 252 16.56 -17.74 21.41
C LYS A 252 16.39 -17.67 19.90
N ILE A 253 15.30 -18.21 19.37
CA ILE A 253 15.00 -18.18 17.93
C ILE A 253 14.77 -16.72 17.47
N ALA A 254 13.98 -15.95 18.22
CA ALA A 254 13.73 -14.54 17.95
C ALA A 254 15.03 -13.74 17.88
N SER A 255 15.99 -14.00 18.78
CA SER A 255 17.26 -13.28 18.77
C SER A 255 18.06 -13.45 17.47
N VAL A 256 18.01 -14.64 16.87
CA VAL A 256 18.67 -14.93 15.58
C VAL A 256 17.92 -14.26 14.44
N LYS A 257 16.59 -14.34 14.43
CA LYS A 257 15.78 -13.73 13.38
C LYS A 257 15.82 -12.21 13.40
N VAL A 258 15.81 -11.59 14.58
CA VAL A 258 15.99 -10.14 14.71
C VAL A 258 17.35 -9.69 14.18
N SER A 259 18.43 -10.44 14.42
CA SER A 259 19.73 -10.10 13.83
C SER A 259 19.73 -10.16 12.31
N GLU A 260 19.15 -11.22 11.71
CA GLU A 260 19.03 -11.36 10.25
C GLU A 260 18.23 -10.19 9.63
N ILE A 261 17.09 -9.85 10.23
CA ILE A 261 16.21 -8.78 9.72
C ILE A 261 16.87 -7.40 9.90
N THR A 262 17.56 -7.17 11.02
CA THR A 262 18.27 -5.89 11.25
C THR A 262 19.41 -5.70 10.23
N GLU A 263 20.12 -6.77 9.88
CA GLU A 263 21.12 -6.74 8.81
C GLU A 263 20.50 -6.44 7.44
N LEU A 264 19.31 -6.99 7.16
CA LEU A 264 18.59 -6.69 5.92
C LEU A 264 18.18 -5.21 5.86
N VAL A 265 17.60 -4.68 6.94
CA VAL A 265 17.18 -3.27 7.02
C VAL A 265 18.37 -2.32 6.89
N SER A 266 19.48 -2.59 7.58
CA SER A 266 20.69 -1.76 7.47
C SER A 266 21.29 -1.78 6.06
N LYS A 267 21.37 -2.95 5.41
CA LYS A 267 21.80 -3.06 4.01
C LYS A 267 20.87 -2.30 3.06
N ALA A 268 19.55 -2.38 3.28
CA ALA A 268 18.58 -1.65 2.47
C ALA A 268 18.76 -0.13 2.60
N LEU A 269 18.96 0.38 3.83
CA LEU A 269 19.21 1.81 4.08
C LEU A 269 20.54 2.29 3.50
N GLU A 270 21.59 1.47 3.53
CA GLU A 270 22.88 1.80 2.91
C GLU A 270 22.78 1.85 1.39
N ASN A 271 22.08 0.88 0.78
CA ASN A 271 21.84 0.86 -0.66
C ASN A 271 21.01 2.07 -1.12
N ASP A 272 19.98 2.47 -0.38
CA ASP A 272 19.19 3.67 -0.69
C ASP A 272 20.03 4.95 -0.58
N LYS A 273 20.84 5.08 0.48
CA LYS A 273 21.76 6.21 0.62
C LYS A 273 22.78 6.29 -0.52
N ALA A 274 23.27 5.15 -1.00
CA ALA A 274 24.20 5.08 -2.13
C ALA A 274 23.51 5.47 -3.45
N ALA A 275 22.30 4.95 -3.70
CA ALA A 275 21.50 5.27 -4.89
C ALA A 275 21.15 6.76 -4.96
N ARG A 276 20.71 7.36 -3.85
CA ARG A 276 20.42 8.80 -3.77
C ARG A 276 21.67 9.66 -4.00
N LYS A 277 22.86 9.22 -3.55
CA LYS A 277 24.13 9.91 -3.82
C LYS A 277 24.58 9.79 -5.28
N ALA A 278 24.28 8.67 -5.93
CA ALA A 278 24.57 8.46 -7.35
C ALA A 278 23.63 9.25 -8.28
N GLY A 279 22.51 9.78 -7.74
CA GLY A 279 21.50 10.48 -8.53
C GLY A 279 20.54 9.54 -9.27
N ASP A 280 20.50 8.26 -8.90
CA ASP A 280 19.56 7.30 -9.49
C ASP A 280 18.12 7.66 -9.12
N ARG A 281 17.16 7.35 -10.01
CA ARG A 281 15.73 7.57 -9.78
C ARG A 281 15.30 6.79 -8.52
N CYS A 282 15.14 7.48 -7.39
CA CYS A 282 14.69 6.90 -6.12
C CYS A 282 13.17 6.77 -6.08
N GLY A 283 12.67 5.61 -5.65
CA GLY A 283 11.25 5.42 -5.35
C GLY A 283 10.70 4.03 -5.66
N PHE A 284 9.50 3.77 -5.15
CA PHE A 284 8.78 2.50 -5.30
C PHE A 284 8.59 2.10 -6.77
N ALA A 285 8.32 3.07 -7.65
CA ALA A 285 8.17 2.82 -9.09
C ALA A 285 9.46 2.31 -9.76
N ALA A 286 10.64 2.63 -9.21
CA ALA A 286 11.92 2.14 -9.71
C ALA A 286 12.27 0.75 -9.14
N SER A 287 11.75 0.39 -7.96
CA SER A 287 11.95 -0.93 -7.37
C SER A 287 10.98 -1.99 -7.91
N LEU A 288 9.90 -1.59 -8.60
CA LEU A 288 9.03 -2.53 -9.29
C LEU A 288 9.80 -3.26 -10.40
N PRO A 289 9.71 -4.61 -10.47
CA PRO A 289 10.37 -5.38 -11.51
C PRO A 289 9.80 -4.99 -12.89
N GLN A 290 10.65 -4.42 -13.73
CA GLN A 290 10.33 -4.14 -15.13
C GLN A 290 10.14 -5.47 -15.87
N GLY A 291 9.04 -5.62 -16.63
CA GLY A 291 8.78 -6.82 -17.43
C GLY A 291 7.75 -7.81 -16.87
N ARG A 292 6.92 -7.42 -15.89
CA ARG A 292 5.68 -8.15 -15.58
C ARG A 292 4.52 -7.58 -16.39
N ILE A 293 3.61 -8.45 -16.85
CA ILE A 293 2.39 -8.07 -17.60
C ILE A 293 1.59 -6.97 -16.88
N THR A 294 1.62 -6.97 -15.55
CA THR A 294 0.86 -6.04 -14.70
C THR A 294 1.50 -4.67 -14.51
N ALA A 295 2.72 -4.44 -14.99
CA ALA A 295 3.43 -3.18 -14.77
C ALA A 295 4.13 -2.70 -16.06
N LEU A 296 3.59 -1.65 -16.67
CA LEU A 296 4.21 -0.92 -17.77
C LEU A 296 4.71 0.42 -17.24
N LYS A 297 5.98 0.73 -17.50
CA LYS A 297 6.54 2.06 -17.30
C LYS A 297 6.88 2.62 -18.68
N MET A 298 6.17 3.66 -19.09
CA MET A 298 6.51 4.45 -20.27
C MET A 298 7.05 5.79 -19.78
N ASP A 299 8.21 6.21 -20.27
CA ASP A 299 8.65 7.59 -20.10
C ASP A 299 7.93 8.40 -21.20
N GLU A 300 6.94 9.22 -20.82
CA GLU A 300 6.25 10.10 -21.76
C GLU A 300 7.24 11.16 -22.26
N THR A 301 7.52 11.16 -23.56
CA THR A 301 8.20 12.27 -24.22
C THR A 301 7.19 13.39 -24.43
N ALA A 302 7.43 14.56 -23.83
CA ALA A 302 6.66 15.75 -24.14
C ALA A 302 6.78 16.03 -25.64
N VAL A 303 5.67 15.91 -26.36
CA VAL A 303 5.57 16.36 -27.74
C VAL A 303 5.30 17.85 -27.68
N ASP A 304 6.22 18.68 -28.19
CA ASP A 304 6.04 20.12 -28.26
C ASP A 304 4.84 20.44 -29.17
N LEU A 305 3.72 20.86 -28.56
CA LEU A 305 2.48 21.25 -29.26
C LEU A 305 2.51 22.71 -29.73
N THR A 306 3.62 23.42 -29.57
CA THR A 306 3.77 24.84 -29.94
C THR A 306 3.52 25.05 -31.43
N ASP A 307 4.06 24.18 -32.27
CA ASP A 307 3.90 24.28 -33.72
C ASP A 307 2.45 24.05 -34.16
N VAL A 308 1.69 23.26 -33.39
CA VAL A 308 0.28 22.95 -33.64
C VAL A 308 -0.63 24.12 -33.24
N ALA A 309 -0.28 24.83 -32.18
CA ALA A 309 -1.00 26.04 -31.75
C ALA A 309 -0.79 27.19 -32.76
N ASP A 310 0.42 27.34 -33.28
CA ASP A 310 0.74 28.36 -34.27
C ASP A 310 0.09 28.05 -35.63
N THR A 311 0.10 26.79 -36.09
CA THR A 311 -0.65 26.39 -37.29
C THR A 311 -2.16 26.52 -37.12
N ALA A 312 -2.72 26.23 -35.94
CA ALA A 312 -4.15 26.43 -35.67
C ALA A 312 -4.53 27.92 -35.73
N ASN A 313 -3.68 28.82 -35.20
CA ASN A 313 -3.89 30.25 -35.26
C ASN A 313 -3.78 30.80 -36.69
N GLU A 314 -2.86 30.29 -37.51
CA GLU A 314 -2.79 30.63 -38.93
C GLU A 314 -4.05 30.20 -39.71
N ILE A 315 -4.59 29.02 -39.41
CA ILE A 315 -5.81 28.51 -40.05
C ILE A 315 -7.01 29.36 -39.64
N LEU A 316 -7.11 29.77 -38.37
CA LEU A 316 -8.15 30.69 -37.89
C LEU A 316 -8.04 32.08 -38.54
N GLN A 317 -6.83 32.58 -38.82
CA GLN A 317 -6.64 33.86 -39.50
C GLN A 317 -6.91 33.79 -41.01
N LYS A 318 -6.67 32.64 -41.65
CA LYS A 318 -6.98 32.40 -43.07
C LYS A 318 -8.44 32.01 -43.32
N ALA A 319 -9.20 31.68 -42.28
CA ALA A 319 -10.62 31.39 -42.39
C ALA A 319 -11.42 32.69 -42.58
N GLU A 320 -11.92 32.92 -43.80
CA GLU A 320 -12.92 33.98 -44.05
C GLU A 320 -14.26 33.64 -43.37
N VAL A 321 -14.83 34.64 -42.69
CA VAL A 321 -16.14 34.53 -42.05
C VAL A 321 -17.20 34.23 -43.12
N PRO A 322 -18.10 33.24 -42.92
CA PRO A 322 -19.16 32.97 -43.88
C PRO A 322 -19.98 34.25 -44.11
N ARG A 323 -20.20 34.62 -45.39
CA ARG A 323 -21.08 35.75 -45.73
C ARG A 323 -22.46 35.48 -45.13
N GLN A 324 -22.92 36.39 -44.27
CA GLN A 324 -24.29 36.37 -43.75
C GLN A 324 -25.27 36.57 -44.91
N THR A 325 -25.75 35.49 -45.51
CA THR A 325 -26.98 35.52 -46.29
C THR A 325 -28.14 35.71 -45.31
N ALA A 326 -28.58 36.95 -45.15
CA ALA A 326 -29.81 37.26 -44.45
C ALA A 326 -30.98 36.59 -45.18
N ALA A 327 -31.54 35.53 -44.58
CA ALA A 327 -32.82 35.01 -45.02
C ALA A 327 -33.92 35.96 -44.52
N SER A 328 -34.49 36.75 -45.43
CA SER A 328 -35.73 37.50 -45.15
C SER A 328 -36.86 36.50 -44.87
N PRO A 329 -37.58 36.57 -43.74
CA PRO A 329 -38.66 35.64 -43.45
C PRO A 329 -39.89 35.96 -44.30
N VAL A 330 -40.30 35.04 -45.17
CA VAL A 330 -41.58 35.12 -45.89
C VAL A 330 -42.68 34.67 -44.94
N LEU A 331 -43.59 35.58 -44.58
CA LEU A 331 -44.77 35.28 -43.77
C LEU A 331 -45.84 34.57 -44.61
N PRO A 332 -46.30 33.35 -44.27
CA PRO A 332 -47.38 32.70 -44.99
C PRO A 332 -48.73 33.32 -44.60
N ALA A 333 -49.46 33.88 -45.56
CA ALA A 333 -50.88 34.20 -45.39
C ALA A 333 -51.75 32.94 -45.60
N PRO A 334 -52.91 32.80 -44.94
CA PRO A 334 -53.69 31.58 -44.98
C PRO A 334 -54.37 31.42 -46.35
N GLY A 335 -54.10 30.32 -47.06
CA GLY A 335 -54.90 29.88 -48.20
C GLY A 335 -54.27 29.93 -49.59
N VAL A 336 -52.95 30.04 -49.74
CA VAL A 336 -52.29 29.90 -51.06
C VAL A 336 -51.21 28.83 -50.98
N GLY A 337 -51.41 27.73 -51.72
CA GLY A 337 -50.38 26.73 -51.97
C GLY A 337 -49.42 27.22 -53.06
N GLN A 338 -48.12 27.05 -52.84
CA GLN A 338 -47.12 27.23 -53.88
C GLN A 338 -46.16 26.04 -53.88
N VAL A 339 -46.13 25.37 -55.03
CA VAL A 339 -45.27 24.25 -55.40
C VAL A 339 -44.13 24.79 -56.24
N GLY A 340 -42.89 24.41 -55.89
CA GLY A 340 -41.77 24.32 -56.83
C GLY A 340 -40.85 25.54 -56.94
N THR A 341 -39.64 25.40 -56.41
CA THR A 341 -38.31 25.52 -57.08
C THR A 341 -37.28 25.53 -55.93
N GLY A 342 -36.57 24.45 -55.63
CA GLY A 342 -35.63 23.78 -56.50
C GLY A 342 -34.21 24.26 -56.16
N LEU A 343 -33.69 23.86 -54.99
CA LEU A 343 -32.28 23.92 -54.64
C LEU A 343 -31.93 22.66 -53.85
N GLU A 344 -30.93 21.93 -54.36
CA GLU A 344 -30.48 20.61 -53.93
C GLU A 344 -29.92 20.62 -52.50
N ASN A 345 -30.35 19.66 -51.69
CA ASN A 345 -29.70 19.35 -50.42
C ASN A 345 -28.53 18.38 -50.67
N ARG A 346 -27.31 18.91 -50.68
CA ARG A 346 -26.06 18.14 -50.56
C ARG A 346 -25.79 17.79 -49.09
N TRP A 347 -26.48 16.77 -48.59
CA TRP A 347 -26.05 16.03 -47.40
C TRP A 347 -26.41 14.56 -47.63
N GLY A 348 -25.66 13.93 -48.53
CA GLY A 348 -25.62 12.49 -48.74
C GLY A 348 -24.18 12.14 -49.03
N LEU A 349 -23.53 11.48 -48.07
CA LEU A 349 -22.31 10.73 -48.32
C LEU A 349 -22.72 9.52 -49.15
N GLU A 350 -22.15 9.45 -50.36
CA GLU A 350 -22.25 8.30 -51.26
C GLU A 350 -21.46 7.15 -50.64
N GLU A 351 -22.16 6.08 -50.26
CA GLU A 351 -21.57 4.74 -50.16
C GLU A 351 -21.78 4.08 -51.52
N ASP A 352 -20.69 3.91 -52.25
CA ASP A 352 -20.65 3.19 -53.51
C ASP A 352 -20.93 1.70 -53.27
N VAL A 353 -21.98 1.20 -53.93
CA VAL A 353 -22.23 -0.22 -54.15
C VAL A 353 -22.13 -0.44 -55.65
N ASP A 354 -21.07 -1.11 -56.09
CA ASP A 354 -21.04 -1.81 -57.37
C ASP A 354 -21.13 -3.31 -57.09
N GLU A 355 -22.24 -3.91 -57.52
CA GLU A 355 -22.41 -5.35 -57.69
C GLU A 355 -21.73 -5.79 -59.00
N GLU A 356 -21.03 -6.94 -59.00
CA GLU A 356 -21.14 -7.95 -60.06
C GLU A 356 -20.49 -9.30 -59.63
N ASP A 357 -21.35 -10.32 -59.54
CA ASP A 357 -21.19 -11.76 -59.82
C ASP A 357 -19.95 -12.57 -59.39
N ASP A 358 -20.15 -13.66 -58.62
CA ASP A 358 -20.36 -15.04 -59.14
C ASP A 358 -20.02 -16.14 -58.07
N LYS A 359 -20.95 -17.09 -57.87
CA LYS A 359 -20.83 -18.51 -57.41
C LYS A 359 -20.20 -18.90 -56.04
N MET A 360 -21.11 -19.34 -55.15
CA MET A 360 -21.26 -20.68 -54.55
C MET A 360 -20.05 -21.48 -54.01
N SER A 361 -19.94 -21.54 -52.67
CA SER A 361 -19.76 -22.73 -51.79
C SER A 361 -19.42 -22.19 -50.38
N GLY A 362 -19.94 -22.61 -49.23
CA GLY A 362 -20.77 -23.72 -48.81
C GLY A 362 -20.36 -24.07 -47.38
N VAL A 363 -21.30 -23.96 -46.42
CA VAL A 363 -21.45 -24.78 -45.19
C VAL A 363 -20.35 -24.61 -44.09
N VAL A 364 -20.60 -24.44 -42.77
CA VAL A 364 -21.75 -24.29 -41.86
C VAL A 364 -21.16 -23.78 -40.53
N GLU A 365 -21.79 -22.80 -39.88
CA GLU A 365 -21.74 -22.64 -38.41
C GLU A 365 -23.15 -22.86 -37.87
N LEU A 366 -23.26 -23.69 -36.84
CA LEU A 366 -24.47 -24.01 -36.11
C LEU A 366 -24.38 -23.35 -34.73
N SER A 367 -25.23 -22.36 -34.47
CA SER A 367 -25.75 -22.06 -33.15
C SER A 367 -26.99 -21.18 -33.32
N ASP A 368 -28.17 -21.67 -32.95
CA ASP A 368 -28.84 -21.06 -31.81
C ASP A 368 -29.99 -21.91 -31.26
N SER A 369 -30.11 -21.75 -29.96
CA SER A 369 -31.08 -22.28 -29.02
C SER A 369 -32.39 -21.49 -29.03
N GLU A 370 -33.53 -22.18 -29.00
CA GLU A 370 -34.73 -21.69 -28.32
C GLU A 370 -35.42 -22.86 -27.59
N GLU A 371 -35.81 -22.60 -26.35
CA GLU A 371 -36.58 -23.48 -25.47
C GLU A 371 -38.06 -23.46 -25.87
N GLU A 372 -38.71 -24.63 -25.96
CA GLU A 372 -40.17 -24.76 -25.99
C GLU A 372 -40.72 -25.11 -24.59
N GLU A 373 -41.77 -24.38 -24.20
CA GLU A 373 -42.55 -24.53 -22.97
C GLU A 373 -43.54 -25.73 -23.02
N VAL A 374 -43.61 -26.42 -21.87
CA VAL A 374 -44.82 -26.94 -21.18
C VAL A 374 -45.66 -28.05 -21.83
N VAL A 375 -45.68 -29.22 -21.18
CA VAL A 375 -46.86 -30.11 -21.14
C VAL A 375 -47.11 -30.61 -19.72
N ILE A 376 -48.26 -30.22 -19.17
CA ILE A 376 -48.89 -30.77 -17.96
C ILE A 376 -49.76 -31.95 -18.37
N LEU A 377 -49.73 -33.08 -17.65
CA LEU A 377 -50.91 -33.94 -17.45
C LEU A 377 -50.81 -34.74 -16.14
N HIS A 378 -51.76 -34.46 -15.24
CA HIS A 378 -52.20 -35.38 -14.18
C HIS A 378 -53.39 -36.21 -14.68
N PRO A 379 -53.57 -37.41 -14.12
CA PRO A 379 -54.75 -37.64 -13.27
C PRO A 379 -54.42 -37.70 -11.78
#